data_AF-A0A415ENL6-F1
#
_entry.id   AF-A0A415ENL6-F1
#
_cell.length_a   1.000
_cell.length_b   1.000
_cell.length_c   1.000
_cell.angle_alpha   90.00
_cell.angle_beta   90.00
_cell.angle_gamma   90.00
#
_symmetry.space_group_name_H-M   'P 1'
#
loop_
_entity.id
_entity.type
_entity.pdbx_description
1 polymer ?
#
loop_
_entity_poly.entity_id
_entity_poly.type
_entity_poly.pdbx_seq_one_letter_code
_entity_poly.pdbx_strand_id
1 'polypeptide(L)'
;MRHRKNIEKKLRRKVRLEKLYRLEQLSKRADFDTNPAVIIERDALRKELWRAENPNNRIVEVIYKDEVIYQGTKINICNKCKKTRGNINSLIRTGGRDDQGRTYRFKES
;
A
#
# COMPACT_ATOMS: atom_id res chain seq x y z
N MET A 1 -4.31 -16.98 -15.03
CA MET A 1 -4.17 -15.87 -14.05
C MET A 1 -3.41 -16.22 -12.76
N ARG A 2 -3.66 -17.34 -12.07
CA ARG A 2 -2.97 -17.70 -10.80
C ARG A 2 -1.43 -17.78 -10.87
N HIS A 3 -0.88 -18.27 -11.99
CA HIS A 3 0.57 -18.43 -12.15
C HIS A 3 1.34 -17.10 -12.17
N ARG A 4 0.82 -16.08 -12.88
CA ARG A 4 1.41 -14.72 -12.90
C ARG A 4 1.38 -14.07 -11.52
N LYS A 5 0.24 -14.17 -10.82
CA LYS A 5 0.08 -13.67 -9.43
C LYS A 5 1.10 -14.31 -8.46
N ASN A 6 1.44 -15.59 -8.66
CA ASN A 6 2.45 -16.28 -7.84
C ASN A 6 3.88 -15.82 -8.15
N ILE A 7 4.22 -15.57 -9.42
CA ILE A 7 5.54 -15.05 -9.82
C ILE A 7 5.75 -13.65 -9.24
N GLU A 8 4.76 -12.76 -9.38
CA GLU A 8 4.84 -11.42 -8.81
C GLU A 8 4.96 -11.45 -7.28
N LYS A 9 4.25 -12.37 -6.60
CA LYS A 9 4.39 -12.56 -5.15
C LYS A 9 5.82 -12.97 -4.77
N LYS A 10 6.44 -13.87 -5.53
CA LYS A 10 7.84 -14.28 -5.32
C LYS A 10 8.81 -13.13 -5.55
N LEU A 11 8.62 -12.35 -6.62
CA LEU A 11 9.44 -11.17 -6.92
C LEU A 11 9.33 -10.11 -5.82
N ARG A 12 8.11 -9.78 -5.39
CA ARG A 12 7.88 -8.86 -4.25
C ARG A 12 8.57 -9.33 -2.98
N ARG A 13 8.53 -10.64 -2.69
CA ARG A 13 9.24 -11.22 -1.54
C ARG A 13 10.75 -11.08 -1.68
N LYS A 14 11.33 -11.35 -2.85
CA LYS A 14 12.76 -11.22 -3.11
C LYS A 14 13.24 -9.79 -2.89
N VAL A 15 12.57 -8.82 -3.51
CA VAL A 15 12.88 -7.37 -3.35
C VAL A 15 12.78 -6.94 -1.89
N ARG A 16 11.78 -7.44 -1.15
CA ARG A 16 11.65 -7.15 0.28
C ARG A 16 12.84 -7.69 1.09
N LEU A 17 13.25 -8.93 0.82
CA LEU A 17 14.39 -9.55 1.53
C LEU A 17 15.70 -8.80 1.25
N GLU A 18 15.92 -8.36 0.01
CA GLU A 18 17.09 -7.54 -0.35
C GLU A 18 17.13 -6.23 0.43
N LYS A 19 15.99 -5.55 0.59
CA LYS A 19 15.89 -4.31 1.39
C LYS A 19 16.11 -4.55 2.89
N LEU A 20 15.60 -5.66 3.43
CA LEU A 20 15.85 -6.04 4.83
C LEU A 20 17.32 -6.36 5.07
N TYR A 21 17.94 -7.12 4.15
CA TYR A 21 19.36 -7.41 4.21
C TYR A 21 20.20 -6.13 4.14
N ARG A 22 19.83 -5.18 3.28
CA ARG A 22 20.53 -3.89 3.22
C ARG A 22 20.45 -3.11 4.53
N LEU A 23 19.29 -3.07 5.18
CA LEU A 23 19.14 -2.46 6.51
C LEU A 23 20.05 -3.13 7.56
N GLU A 24 20.15 -4.46 7.53
CA GLU A 24 21.04 -5.21 8.42
C GLU A 24 22.52 -4.87 8.17
N GLN A 25 22.92 -4.66 6.91
CA GLN A 25 24.28 -4.22 6.59
C GLN A 25 24.55 -2.79 7.05
N LEU A 26 23.58 -1.88 6.91
CA LEU A 26 23.71 -0.52 7.43
C LEU A 26 23.87 -0.52 8.95
N SER A 27 23.12 -1.34 9.69
CA SER A 27 23.19 -1.39 11.16
C SER A 27 24.54 -1.91 11.70
N LYS A 28 25.36 -2.56 10.87
CA LYS A 28 26.70 -3.04 11.24
C LYS A 28 27.78 -1.96 11.08
N ARG A 29 27.45 -0.82 10.48
CA ARG A 29 28.41 0.27 10.27
C ARG A 29 28.66 1.02 11.59
N ALA A 30 29.92 1.41 11.82
CA ALA A 30 30.27 2.21 12.99
C ALA A 30 29.67 3.63 12.96
N ASP A 31 29.39 4.16 11.76
CA ASP A 31 28.82 5.49 11.52
C ASP A 31 27.30 5.47 11.29
N PHE A 32 26.61 4.41 11.73
CA PHE A 32 25.19 4.17 11.46
C PHE A 32 24.27 5.33 11.83
N ASP A 33 24.53 5.98 12.97
CA ASP A 33 23.70 7.08 13.49
C ASP A 33 24.30 8.48 13.27
N THR A 34 25.49 8.56 12.67
CA THR A 34 26.22 9.83 12.52
C THR A 34 26.42 10.24 11.07
N ASN A 35 26.48 9.29 10.13
CA ASN A 35 26.65 9.58 8.72
C ASN A 35 25.31 9.97 8.07
N PRO A 36 25.15 11.20 7.56
CA PRO A 36 23.91 11.65 6.94
C PRO A 36 23.44 10.78 5.78
N ALA A 37 24.36 10.24 4.97
CA ALA A 37 24.02 9.38 3.85
C ALA A 37 23.42 8.04 4.32
N VAL A 38 23.96 7.47 5.40
CA VAL A 38 23.46 6.22 6.00
C VAL A 38 22.07 6.43 6.60
N ILE A 39 21.85 7.56 7.28
CA ILE A 39 20.56 7.95 7.85
C ILE A 39 19.50 8.08 6.75
N ILE A 40 19.81 8.80 5.67
CA ILE A 40 18.91 8.98 4.53
C ILE A 40 18.54 7.63 3.90
N GLU A 41 19.52 6.78 3.65
CA GLU A 41 19.30 5.45 3.06
C GLU A 41 18.43 4.57 3.98
N ARG A 42 18.77 4.51 5.27
CA ARG A 42 18.02 3.78 6.29
C ARG A 42 16.56 4.21 6.34
N ASP A 43 16.30 5.52 6.37
CA ASP A 43 14.95 6.05 6.51
C ASP A 43 14.13 5.83 5.23
N ALA A 44 14.76 5.92 4.05
CA ALA A 44 14.14 5.55 2.79
C ALA A 44 13.76 4.06 2.76
N LEU A 45 14.68 3.16 3.13
CA LEU A 45 14.42 1.71 3.19
C LEU A 45 13.31 1.36 4.17
N ARG A 46 13.32 1.95 5.38
CA ARG A 46 12.26 1.77 6.39
C ARG A 46 10.91 2.23 5.84
N LYS A 47 10.85 3.39 5.21
CA LYS A 47 9.63 3.93 4.61
C LYS A 47 9.10 3.05 3.49
N GLU A 48 9.95 2.51 2.63
CA GLU A 48 9.54 1.61 1.55
C GLU A 48 9.04 0.27 2.07
N LEU A 49 9.74 -0.33 3.03
CA LEU A 49 9.32 -1.58 3.67
C LEU A 49 7.98 -1.41 4.39
N TRP A 50 7.79 -0.29 5.09
CA TRP A 50 6.54 0.04 5.74
C TRP A 50 5.41 0.35 4.74
N ARG A 51 5.70 1.09 3.66
CA ARG A 51 4.70 1.41 2.63
C ARG A 51 4.20 0.16 1.90
N ALA A 52 5.08 -0.81 1.66
CA ALA A 52 4.73 -2.09 1.05
C ALA A 52 3.84 -2.96 1.95
N GLU A 53 3.92 -2.78 3.28
CA GLU A 53 3.11 -3.54 4.24
C GLU A 53 1.86 -2.81 4.71
N ASN A 54 1.83 -1.48 4.64
CA ASN A 54 0.71 -0.72 5.20
C ASN A 54 -0.55 -0.90 4.36
N PRO A 55 -1.60 -1.58 4.88
CA PRO A 55 -2.86 -1.77 4.17
C PRO A 55 -3.54 -0.44 3.83
N ASN A 56 -3.18 0.64 4.52
CA ASN A 56 -3.73 1.98 4.27
C ASN A 56 -3.17 2.66 3.02
N ASN A 57 -2.04 2.19 2.46
CA ASN A 57 -1.51 2.68 1.19
C ASN A 57 -2.10 1.96 -0.02
N ARG A 58 -2.95 0.94 0.18
CA ARG A 58 -3.66 0.31 -0.93
C ARG A 58 -4.54 1.35 -1.63
N ILE A 59 -4.45 1.37 -2.95
CA ILE A 59 -5.31 2.20 -3.77
C ILE A 59 -6.71 1.60 -3.77
N VAL A 60 -7.69 2.45 -3.51
CA VAL A 60 -9.11 2.15 -3.58
C VAL A 60 -9.67 2.83 -4.82
N GLU A 61 -10.39 2.06 -5.64
CA GLU A 61 -11.18 2.53 -6.76
C GLU A 61 -12.63 2.73 -6.29
N VAL A 62 -13.23 3.84 -6.69
CA VAL A 62 -14.65 4.14 -6.51
C VAL A 62 -15.32 4.01 -7.87
N ILE A 63 -16.33 3.16 -7.96
CA ILE A 63 -16.98 2.79 -9.21
C ILE A 63 -18.43 3.26 -9.17
N TYR A 64 -18.88 3.90 -10.24
CA TYR A 64 -20.25 4.30 -10.46
C TYR A 64 -20.64 4.00 -11.90
N LYS A 65 -21.78 3.31 -12.11
CA LYS A 65 -22.23 2.87 -13.44
C LYS A 65 -21.11 2.20 -14.25
N ASP A 66 -20.42 1.26 -13.62
CA ASP A 66 -19.31 0.48 -14.18
C ASP A 66 -18.04 1.27 -14.59
N GLU A 67 -17.98 2.56 -14.27
CA GLU A 67 -16.81 3.41 -14.50
C GLU A 67 -16.07 3.77 -13.20
N VAL A 68 -14.73 3.80 -13.26
CA VAL A 68 -13.90 4.27 -12.14
C VAL A 68 -13.93 5.80 -12.09
N ILE A 69 -14.72 6.37 -11.19
CA ILE A 69 -14.87 7.81 -11.03
C ILE A 69 -13.76 8.43 -10.15
N TYR A 70 -13.17 7.65 -9.24
CA TYR A 70 -12.06 8.09 -8.39
C TYR A 70 -11.10 6.94 -8.09
N GLN A 71 -9.81 7.27 -7.95
CA GLN A 71 -8.79 6.38 -7.41
C GLN A 71 -7.90 7.14 -6.44
N GLY A 72 -7.52 6.51 -5.34
CA GLY A 72 -6.59 7.10 -4.37
C GLY A 72 -6.35 6.20 -3.17
N THR A 73 -5.52 6.65 -2.22
CA THR A 73 -5.37 5.92 -0.96
C THR A 73 -6.69 5.87 -0.20
N LYS A 74 -6.85 4.93 0.73
CA LYS A 74 -8.07 4.83 1.54
C LYS A 74 -8.40 6.15 2.26
N ILE A 75 -7.38 6.89 2.69
CA ILE A 75 -7.56 8.19 3.36
C ILE A 75 -8.15 9.23 2.38
N ASN A 76 -7.59 9.32 1.16
CA ASN A 76 -8.12 10.22 0.14
C ASN A 76 -9.58 9.89 -0.18
N ILE A 77 -9.92 8.60 -0.32
CA ILE A 77 -11.29 8.17 -0.61
C ILE A 77 -12.24 8.46 0.55
N CYS A 78 -11.83 8.23 1.81
CA CYS A 78 -12.63 8.58 2.99
C CYS A 78 -12.99 10.07 2.99
N ASN A 79 -12.01 10.94 2.75
CA ASN A 79 -12.21 12.38 2.70
C ASN A 79 -13.10 12.79 1.51
N LYS A 80 -12.83 12.24 0.31
CA LYS A 80 -13.58 12.58 -0.91
C LYS A 80 -15.04 12.13 -0.85
N CYS A 81 -15.28 10.91 -0.35
CA CYS A 81 -16.62 10.32 -0.26
C CYS A 81 -17.35 10.66 1.05
N LYS A 82 -16.72 11.42 1.96
CA LYS A 82 -17.24 11.74 3.31
C LYS A 82 -17.68 10.50 4.08
N LYS A 83 -16.84 9.45 4.06
CA LYS A 83 -17.11 8.15 4.71
C LYS A 83 -16.00 7.78 5.67
N THR A 84 -16.36 7.07 6.74
CA THR A 84 -15.38 6.55 7.69
C THR A 84 -14.59 5.38 7.10
N ARG A 85 -13.39 5.13 7.63
CA ARG A 85 -12.57 3.97 7.22
C ARG A 85 -13.29 2.63 7.42
N GLY A 86 -14.10 2.52 8.47
CA GLY A 86 -14.91 1.32 8.74
C GLY A 86 -15.99 1.11 7.69
N ASN A 87 -16.69 2.17 7.29
CA ASN A 87 -17.72 2.11 6.26
C ASN A 87 -17.14 1.69 4.90
N ILE A 88 -16.03 2.32 4.46
CA ILE A 88 -15.33 1.93 3.22
C ILE A 88 -14.86 0.47 3.27
N ASN A 89 -14.29 0.03 4.39
CA ASN A 89 -13.87 -1.37 4.54
C ASN A 89 -15.06 -2.34 4.44
N SER A 90 -16.20 -1.98 5.02
CA SER A 90 -17.43 -2.79 4.94
C SER A 90 -17.89 -2.90 3.49
N LEU A 91 -18.00 -1.77 2.78
CA LEU A 91 -18.43 -1.72 1.38
C LEU A 91 -17.51 -2.54 0.46
N ILE A 92 -16.20 -2.44 0.64
CA ILE A 92 -15.23 -3.26 -0.12
C ILE A 92 -15.43 -4.76 0.17
N ARG A 93 -15.70 -5.13 1.42
CA ARG A 93 -15.84 -6.54 1.82
C ARG A 93 -17.15 -7.15 1.36
N THR A 94 -18.25 -6.40 1.46
CA THR A 94 -19.59 -6.89 1.09
C THR A 94 -19.88 -6.72 -0.40
N GLY A 95 -19.09 -5.92 -1.12
CA GLY A 95 -19.43 -5.50 -2.49
C GLY A 95 -20.66 -4.59 -2.54
N GLY A 96 -21.07 -4.04 -1.38
CA GLY A 96 -22.25 -3.20 -1.26
C GLY A 96 -22.10 -1.87 -1.98
N ARG A 97 -23.25 -1.29 -2.34
CA ARG A 97 -23.34 0.08 -2.82
C ARG A 97 -23.57 1.02 -1.64
N ASP A 98 -23.03 2.22 -1.74
CA ASP A 98 -23.43 3.28 -0.84
C ASP A 98 -24.74 3.96 -1.28
N ASP A 99 -25.19 4.94 -0.50
CA ASP A 99 -26.43 5.69 -0.74
C ASP A 99 -26.41 6.47 -2.08
N GLN A 100 -25.24 6.64 -2.69
CA GLN A 100 -25.06 7.27 -4.00
C GLN A 100 -24.91 6.24 -5.13
N GLY A 101 -25.10 4.95 -4.85
CA GLY A 101 -24.98 3.87 -5.81
C GLY A 101 -23.53 3.50 -6.16
N ARG A 102 -22.54 3.99 -5.42
CA ARG A 102 -21.12 3.75 -5.68
C ARG A 102 -20.66 2.45 -5.03
N THR A 103 -19.79 1.72 -5.72
CA THR A 103 -19.08 0.56 -5.15
C THR A 103 -17.59 0.87 -4.96
N TYR A 104 -16.94 0.10 -4.09
CA TYR A 104 -15.56 0.33 -3.69
C TYR A 104 -14.78 -0.97 -3.80
N ARG A 105 -13.57 -0.91 -4.36
CA ARG A 105 -12.66 -2.06 -4.37
C ARG A 105 -11.22 -1.64 -4.22
N PHE A 106 -10.39 -2.53 -3.70
CA PHE A 106 -8.95 -2.34 -3.82
C PHE A 106 -8.54 -2.55 -5.28
N LYS A 107 -7.75 -1.63 -5.83
CA LYS A 107 -7.11 -1.82 -7.12
C LYS A 107 -6.23 -3.07 -7.03
N GLU A 108 -6.43 -4.02 -7.94
CA GLU A 108 -5.50 -5.15 -8.06
C GLU A 108 -4.14 -4.57 -8.48
N SER A 109 -3.11 -4.89 -7.68
CA SER A 109 -1.72 -4.51 -7.95
C SER A 109 -1.07 -5.50 -8.88
#